data_AF-A0A2E2Q0T4-F1
#
_entry.id   AF-A0A2E2Q0T4-F1
#
_cell.length_a   1.000
_cell.length_b   1.000
_cell.length_c   1.000
_cell.angle_alpha   90.00
_cell.angle_beta   90.00
_cell.angle_gamma   90.00
#
_symmetry.space_group_name_H-M   'P 1'
#
loop_
_entity.id
_entity.type
_entity.pdbx_description
1 polymer ?
#
loop_
_entity_poly.entity_id
_entity_poly.type
_entity_poly.pdbx_seq_one_letter_code
_entity_poly.pdbx_strand_id
1 'polypeptide(L)'
;MRMLRRRAPRSDVDRQLSGWSRRRTISWTFFGLALLVAGQHLLAHAGLRPMPMSMARQDIFFGYPAAFVLAIAGGLTMDPNPRL
;
A
#
# COMPACT_ATOMS: atom_id res chain seq x y z
N MET A 1 50.40 -14.36 0.55
CA MET A 1 49.70 -13.31 -0.23
C MET A 1 48.22 -13.37 0.07
N ARG A 2 47.69 -12.42 0.86
CA ARG A 2 46.27 -12.33 1.19
C ARG A 2 45.61 -11.52 0.07
N MET A 3 44.98 -12.20 -0.90
CA MET A 3 44.20 -11.50 -1.92
C MET A 3 43.04 -10.77 -1.24
N LEU A 4 43.15 -9.45 -1.11
CA LEU A 4 42.05 -8.58 -0.74
C LEU A 4 41.00 -8.69 -1.85
N ARG A 5 40.04 -9.60 -1.66
CA ARG A 5 38.85 -9.74 -2.51
C ARG A 5 38.02 -8.48 -2.35
N ARG A 6 38.34 -7.43 -3.11
CA ARG A 6 37.52 -6.22 -3.23
C ARG A 6 36.14 -6.68 -3.69
N ARG A 7 35.13 -6.60 -2.80
CA ARG A 7 33.73 -6.77 -3.20
C ARG A 7 33.46 -5.72 -4.28
N ALA A 8 33.00 -6.15 -5.45
CA ALA A 8 32.47 -5.24 -6.44
C ALA A 8 31.39 -4.37 -5.77
N PRO A 9 31.35 -3.05 -6.04
CA PRO A 9 30.29 -2.21 -5.52
C PRO A 9 28.95 -2.81 -5.95
N ARG A 10 28.03 -3.03 -5.01
CA ARG A 10 26.67 -3.50 -5.31
C ARG A 10 26.08 -2.56 -6.36
N SER A 11 25.50 -3.13 -7.40
CA SER A 11 24.83 -2.35 -8.43
C SER A 11 23.65 -1.59 -7.80
N ASP A 12 23.30 -0.42 -8.33
CA ASP A 12 22.13 0.33 -7.84
C ASP A 12 20.85 -0.51 -7.92
N VAL A 13 20.80 -1.44 -8.89
CA VAL A 13 19.74 -2.44 -9.03
C VAL A 13 19.70 -3.38 -7.82
N ASP A 14 20.82 -3.96 -7.39
CA ASP A 14 20.86 -4.82 -6.19
C ASP A 14 20.41 -4.07 -4.93
N ARG A 15 20.77 -2.79 -4.84
CA ARG A 15 20.38 -1.91 -3.74
C ARG A 15 18.87 -1.64 -3.76
N GLN A 16 18.29 -1.36 -4.93
CA GLN A 16 16.84 -1.20 -5.11
C GLN A 16 16.07 -2.51 -4.86
N LEU A 17 16.59 -3.66 -5.31
CA LEU A 17 15.92 -4.94 -5.15
C LEU A 17 15.96 -5.47 -3.72
N SER A 18 16.95 -5.05 -2.91
CA SER A 18 17.10 -5.51 -1.52
C SER A 18 15.86 -5.28 -0.63
N GLY A 19 15.09 -4.22 -0.89
CA GLY A 19 13.86 -3.90 -0.18
C GLY A 19 12.57 -4.29 -0.91
N TRP A 20 12.68 -4.82 -2.14
CA TRP A 20 11.55 -5.02 -3.04
C TRP A 20 10.49 -5.96 -2.47
N SER A 21 10.90 -7.12 -1.92
CA SER A 21 9.96 -8.10 -1.37
C SER A 21 9.10 -7.50 -0.25
N ARG A 22 9.73 -6.80 0.71
CA ARG A 22 9.02 -6.14 1.82
C ARG A 22 8.07 -5.05 1.32
N ARG A 23 8.54 -4.18 0.42
CA ARG A 23 7.75 -3.11 -0.20
C ARG A 23 6.55 -3.66 -0.96
N ARG A 24 6.75 -4.73 -1.73
CA ARG A 24 5.71 -5.45 -2.45
C ARG A 24 4.66 -6.00 -1.48
N THR A 25 5.06 -6.68 -0.42
CA THR A 25 4.12 -7.20 0.60
C THR A 25 3.29 -6.08 1.22
N ILE A 26 3.93 -4.98 1.63
CA ILE A 26 3.22 -3.82 2.21
C ILE A 26 2.22 -3.22 1.20
N SER A 27 2.64 -3.09 -0.07
CA SER A 27 1.77 -2.57 -1.13
C SER A 27 0.52 -3.44 -1.30
N TRP A 28 0.70 -4.77 -1.35
CA TRP A 28 -0.41 -5.71 -1.43
C TRP A 28 -1.33 -5.65 -0.21
N THR A 29 -0.77 -5.44 0.99
CA THR A 29 -1.57 -5.22 2.20
C THR A 29 -2.42 -3.96 2.06
N PHE A 30 -1.86 -2.83 1.60
CA PHE A 30 -2.63 -1.61 1.40
C PHE A 30 -3.71 -1.75 0.33
N PHE A 31 -3.40 -2.41 -0.79
CA PHE A 31 -4.40 -2.73 -1.81
C PHE A 31 -5.51 -3.63 -1.27
N GLY A 32 -5.17 -4.65 -0.48
CA GLY A 32 -6.14 -5.53 0.17
C GLY A 32 -7.07 -4.77 1.12
N LEU A 33 -6.52 -3.88 1.95
CA LEU A 33 -7.31 -3.01 2.82
C LEU A 33 -8.23 -2.09 2.01
N ALA A 34 -7.76 -1.52 0.90
CA ALA A 34 -8.59 -0.67 0.05
C ALA A 34 -9.76 -1.47 -0.55
N LEU A 35 -9.51 -2.71 -0.97
CA LEU A 35 -10.54 -3.60 -1.48
C LEU A 35 -11.56 -3.98 -0.40
N LEU A 36 -11.13 -4.21 0.84
CA LEU A 36 -12.04 -4.47 1.97
C LEU A 36 -12.95 -3.26 2.26
N VAL A 37 -12.40 -2.05 2.23
CA VAL A 37 -13.19 -0.80 2.38
C VAL A 37 -14.20 -0.68 1.24
N ALA A 38 -13.79 -0.90 -0.02
CA ALA A 38 -14.69 -0.86 -1.16
C ALA A 38 -15.79 -1.92 -1.08
N GLY A 39 -15.44 -3.15 -0.68
CA GLY A 39 -16.39 -4.24 -0.48
C GLY A 39 -17.41 -3.93 0.64
N GLN A 40 -16.95 -3.40 1.77
CA GLN A 40 -17.82 -2.96 2.84
C GLN A 40 -18.80 -1.87 2.37
N HIS A 41 -18.33 -0.91 1.58
CA HIS A 41 -19.17 0.15 1.01
C HIS A 41 -20.24 -0.42 0.05
N LEU A 42 -19.89 -1.40 -0.80
CA LEU A 42 -20.86 -2.09 -1.64
C LEU A 42 -21.91 -2.87 -0.82
N LEU A 43 -21.48 -3.58 0.23
CA LEU A 43 -22.39 -4.28 1.13
C LEU A 43 -23.34 -3.31 1.85
N ALA A 44 -22.84 -2.12 2.21
CA ALA A 44 -23.68 -1.06 2.75
C ALA A 44 -24.77 -0.66 1.75
N HIS A 45 -24.41 -0.44 0.48
CA HIS A 45 -25.39 -0.17 -0.59
C HIS A 45 -26.39 -1.30 -0.82
N ALA A 46 -26.01 -2.55 -0.55
CA ALA A 46 -26.91 -3.71 -0.59
C ALA A 46 -27.84 -3.82 0.64
N GLY A 47 -27.77 -2.89 1.60
CA GLY A 47 -28.68 -2.79 2.75
C GLY A 47 -28.08 -3.28 4.08
N LEU A 48 -26.87 -3.84 4.08
CA LEU A 48 -26.16 -4.21 5.31
C LEU A 48 -25.52 -2.98 5.93
N ARG A 49 -26.22 -2.35 6.88
CA ARG A 49 -25.75 -1.13 7.57
C ARG A 49 -25.16 -1.47 8.95
N PRO A 50 -23.83 -1.60 9.09
CA PRO A 50 -23.22 -1.95 10.37
C PRO A 50 -23.16 -0.78 11.37
N MET A 51 -23.32 0.47 10.92
CA MET A 51 -23.16 1.66 11.75
C MET A 51 -24.39 2.57 11.67
N PRO A 52 -24.83 3.17 12.81
CA PRO A 52 -26.01 4.04 12.88
C PRO A 52 -25.69 5.47 12.41
N MET A 53 -25.14 5.61 11.21
CA MET A 53 -24.86 6.90 10.58
C MET A 53 -25.31 6.87 9.12
N SER A 54 -25.69 8.03 8.55
CA SER A 54 -26.05 8.13 7.14
C SER A 54 -24.87 7.74 6.24
N MET A 55 -25.10 6.95 5.19
CA MET A 55 -24.05 6.49 4.25
C MET A 55 -23.17 7.63 3.74
N ALA A 56 -23.77 8.73 3.29
CA ALA A 56 -23.03 9.89 2.80
C ALA A 56 -22.01 10.44 3.80
N ARG A 57 -22.29 10.37 5.12
CA ARG A 57 -21.33 10.78 6.14
C ARG A 57 -20.23 9.73 6.34
N GLN A 58 -20.55 8.45 6.29
CA GLN A 58 -19.54 7.39 6.37
C GLN A 58 -18.54 7.50 5.20
N ASP A 59 -19.04 7.75 3.99
CA ASP A 59 -18.19 7.84 2.80
C ASP A 59 -17.30 9.09 2.83
N ILE A 60 -17.87 10.25 3.17
CA ILE A 60 -17.10 11.52 3.22
C ILE A 60 -16.04 11.49 4.32
N PHE A 61 -16.40 11.03 5.52
CA PHE A 61 -15.50 11.14 6.68
C PHE A 61 -14.56 9.96 6.86
N PHE A 62 -14.91 8.78 6.34
CA PHE A 62 -14.12 7.56 6.55
C PHE A 62 -13.77 6.87 5.23
N GLY A 63 -14.74 6.63 4.35
CA GLY A 63 -14.56 5.87 3.11
C GLY A 63 -13.53 6.49 2.16
N TYR A 64 -13.79 7.71 1.65
CA TYR A 64 -12.91 8.38 0.70
C TYR A 64 -11.54 8.72 1.27
N PRO A 65 -11.40 9.26 2.50
CA PRO A 65 -10.08 9.49 3.08
C PRO A 65 -9.27 8.20 3.24
N ALA A 66 -9.88 7.11 3.72
CA ALA A 66 -9.20 5.84 3.87
C ALA A 66 -8.77 5.27 2.51
N ALA A 67 -9.67 5.26 1.52
CA ALA A 67 -9.37 4.78 0.17
C ALA A 67 -8.23 5.59 -0.47
N PHE A 68 -8.23 6.91 -0.32
CA PHE A 68 -7.19 7.81 -0.84
C PHE A 68 -5.82 7.55 -0.19
N VAL A 69 -5.77 7.47 1.13
CA VAL A 69 -4.53 7.18 1.87
C VAL A 69 -3.97 5.82 1.49
N LEU A 70 -4.82 4.80 1.38
CA LEU A 70 -4.41 3.45 1.00
C LEU A 70 -3.88 3.39 -0.43
N ALA A 71 -4.52 4.10 -1.37
CA ALA A 71 -4.07 4.18 -2.76
C ALA A 71 -2.69 4.86 -2.88
N ILE A 72 -2.49 6.00 -2.19
CA ILE A 72 -1.19 6.70 -2.19
C ILE A 72 -0.12 5.85 -1.53
N ALA A 73 -0.40 5.30 -0.35
CA ALA A 73 0.55 4.47 0.38
C ALA A 73 0.96 3.26 -0.46
N GLY A 74 0.00 2.57 -1.08
CA GLY A 74 0.24 1.45 -1.98
C GLY A 74 1.11 1.83 -3.18
N GLY A 75 0.81 2.95 -3.84
CA GLY A 75 1.58 3.48 -4.97
C GLY A 75 3.03 3.82 -4.59
N LEU A 76 3.23 4.56 -3.50
CA LEU A 76 4.56 4.91 -2.99
C LEU A 76 5.37 3.68 -2.59
N THR A 77 4.73 2.67 -2.00
CA THR A 77 5.44 1.44 -1.64
C THR A 77 5.76 0.56 -2.84
N MET A 78 5.01 0.67 -3.94
CA MET A 78 5.31 -0.04 -5.19
C MET A 78 6.40 0.63 -6.01
N ASP A 79 6.66 1.93 -5.81
CA ASP A 79 7.73 2.63 -6.49
C ASP A 79 9.11 2.06 -6.08
N PRO A 80 9.90 1.51 -7.02
CA PRO A 80 11.25 1.05 -6.73
C PRO A 80 12.24 2.20 -6.42
N ASN A 81 11.89 3.45 -6.70
CA ASN A 81 12.69 4.64 -6.45
C ASN A 81 11.84 5.82 -5.91
N PRO A 82 11.31 5.72 -4.68
CA PRO A 82 10.48 6.78 -4.11
C PRO A 82 11.34 8.03 -3.88
N ARG A 83 11.13 9.05 -4.71
CA ARG A 83 11.71 10.38 -4.52
C ARG A 83 10.75 11.16 -3.61
N LEU A 84 10.96 11.06 -2.31
CA LEU A 84 10.34 11.97 -1.33
C LEU A 84 11.15 13.28 -1.28
#